data_AF-A0A7C2BH81-F1
#
_entry.id   AF-A0A7C2BH81-F1
#
_cell.length_a   1.000
_cell.length_b   1.000
_cell.length_c   1.000
_cell.angle_alpha   90.00
_cell.angle_beta   90.00
_cell.angle_gamma   90.00
#
_symmetry.space_group_name_H-M   'P 1'
#
loop_
_entity.id
_entity.type
_entity.pdbx_description
1 polymer ?
#
loop_
_entity_poly.entity_id
_entity_poly.type
_entity_poly.pdbx_seq_one_letter_code
_entity_poly.pdbx_strand_id
1 'polypeptide(L)'
;MMLAVLVEALNWFLAFLMWTIIGQLILELITGGQRTIISEAFRRITGPAFLLVRKIAPPFIGDRFIPVLTLALVIVLRLAVGLLLLPAVAPRA
;
A
#
# COMPACT_ATOMS: atom_id res chain seq x y z
N MET A 1 13.73 -21.89 2.94
CA MET A 1 13.84 -21.40 1.55
C MET A 1 12.51 -20.90 1.00
N MET A 2 11.44 -21.70 0.91
CA MET A 2 10.15 -21.25 0.35
C MET A 2 9.47 -20.10 1.14
N LEU A 3 9.48 -20.14 2.47
CA LEU A 3 8.94 -19.04 3.30
C LEU A 3 9.68 -17.71 3.10
N ALA A 4 11.00 -17.74 2.91
CA ALA A 4 11.80 -16.54 2.66
C ALA A 4 11.40 -15.87 1.35
N VAL A 5 11.24 -16.66 0.29
CA VAL A 5 10.78 -16.19 -1.02
C VAL A 5 9.38 -15.58 -0.92
N LEU A 6 8.47 -16.20 -0.16
CA LEU A 6 7.12 -15.67 0.06
C LEU A 6 7.13 -14.33 0.82
N VAL A 7 7.94 -14.22 1.86
CA VAL A 7 8.10 -12.98 2.65
C VAL A 7 8.70 -11.87 1.79
N GLU A 8 9.69 -12.19 0.96
CA GLU A 8 10.33 -11.23 0.06
C GLU A 8 9.40 -10.79 -1.07
N ALA A 9 8.66 -11.72 -1.67
CA ALA A 9 7.60 -11.42 -2.64
C ALA A 9 6.51 -10.54 -2.04
N LEU A 10 6.08 -10.81 -0.80
CA LEU A 10 5.11 -9.97 -0.09
C LEU A 10 5.66 -8.56 0.16
N ASN A 11 6.93 -8.43 0.58
CA ASN A 11 7.57 -7.13 0.76
C ASN A 11 7.67 -6.34 -0.56
N TRP A 12 8.01 -7.02 -1.66
CA TRP A 12 8.00 -6.43 -3.00
C TRP A 12 6.61 -5.97 -3.43
N PHE A 13 5.59 -6.80 -3.19
CA PHE A 13 4.20 -6.44 -3.47
C PHE A 13 3.72 -5.26 -2.64
N LEU A 14 4.04 -5.22 -1.35
CA LEU A 14 3.77 -4.08 -0.47
C LEU A 14 4.50 -2.82 -0.94
N ALA A 15 5.76 -2.94 -1.38
CA ALA A 15 6.53 -1.84 -1.93
C ALA A 15 5.87 -1.28 -3.21
N PHE A 16 5.41 -2.16 -4.09
CA PHE A 16 4.70 -1.80 -5.31
C PHE A 16 3.37 -1.09 -5.01
N LEU A 17 2.57 -1.62 -4.07
CA LEU A 17 1.36 -0.94 -3.58
C LEU A 17 1.66 0.43 -2.98
N MET A 18 2.72 0.54 -2.18
CA MET A 18 3.12 1.81 -1.58
C MET A 18 3.44 2.85 -2.66
N TRP A 19 4.29 2.49 -3.63
CA TRP A 19 4.68 3.39 -4.73
C TRP A 19 3.52 3.78 -5.63
N THR A 20 2.58 2.87 -5.89
CA THR A 20 1.39 3.19 -6.67
C THR A 20 0.47 4.14 -5.91
N ILE A 21 0.23 3.95 -4.61
CA ILE A 21 -0.56 4.90 -3.80
C ILE A 21 0.13 6.27 -3.73
N ILE A 22 1.45 6.30 -3.53
CA ILE A 22 2.23 7.55 -3.55
C ILE A 22 2.10 8.25 -4.90
N GLY A 23 2.27 7.52 -6.01
CA GLY A 23 2.10 8.06 -7.35
C GLY A 23 0.70 8.62 -7.58
N GLN A 24 -0.34 7.95 -7.08
CA GLN A 24 -1.71 8.48 -7.15
C GLN A 24 -1.87 9.78 -6.34
N LEU A 25 -1.33 9.84 -5.12
CA LEU A 25 -1.39 11.04 -4.29
C LEU A 25 -0.65 12.21 -4.93
N ILE A 26 0.55 11.96 -5.48
CA ILE A 26 1.32 12.96 -6.22
C ILE A 26 0.55 13.43 -7.46
N LEU A 27 -0.05 12.51 -8.21
CA LEU A 27 -0.89 12.86 -9.37
C LEU A 27 -2.08 13.72 -8.96
N GLU A 28 -2.78 13.38 -7.88
CA GLU A 28 -3.88 14.20 -7.35
C GLU A 28 -3.41 15.60 -6.93
N LEU A 29 -2.21 15.71 -6.34
CA LEU A 29 -1.61 17.00 -5.98
C LEU A 29 -1.25 17.84 -7.21
N ILE A 30 -0.69 17.21 -8.25
CA ILE A 30 -0.29 17.90 -9.49
C ILE A 30 -1.52 18.28 -10.33
N THR A 31 -2.50 17.39 -10.44
CA THR A 31 -3.71 17.63 -11.25
C THR A 31 -4.79 18.41 -10.49
N GLY A 32 -4.58 18.74 -9.22
CA GLY A 32 -5.57 19.41 -8.37
C GLY A 32 -6.86 18.59 -8.19
N GLY A 33 -6.75 17.26 -8.23
CA GLY A 33 -7.90 16.35 -8.16
C GLY A 33 -8.69 16.19 -9.46
N GLN A 34 -8.18 16.69 -10.59
CA GLN A 34 -8.79 16.40 -11.89
C GLN A 34 -8.60 14.93 -12.29
N ARG A 35 -9.69 14.31 -12.76
CA ARG A 35 -9.68 12.92 -13.25
C ARG A 35 -9.09 12.87 -14.64
N THR A 36 -7.86 12.39 -14.73
CA THR A 36 -7.15 12.05 -15.96
C THR A 36 -7.13 10.54 -16.18
N ILE A 37 -6.86 10.10 -17.41
CA ILE A 37 -6.71 8.67 -17.75
C ILE A 37 -5.67 7.99 -16.83
N ILE A 38 -4.57 8.69 -16.56
CA ILE A 38 -3.49 8.20 -15.69
C ILE A 38 -3.98 8.09 -14.24
N SER A 39 -4.65 9.10 -13.70
CA SER A 39 -5.19 9.02 -12.33
C SER A 39 -6.23 7.91 -12.18
N GLU A 40 -7.05 7.66 -13.19
CA GLU A 40 -8.05 6.60 -13.16
C GLU A 40 -7.40 5.21 -13.22
N ALA A 41 -6.33 5.05 -14.00
CA ALA A 41 -5.54 3.82 -14.04
C ALA A 41 -4.93 3.51 -12.67
N PHE A 42 -4.30 4.50 -12.03
CA PHE A 42 -3.76 4.37 -10.68
C PHE A 42 -4.85 4.00 -9.66
N ARG A 43 -5.97 4.71 -9.71
CA ARG A 43 -7.13 4.48 -8.83
C ARG A 43 -7.76 3.11 -9.02
N ARG A 44 -7.67 2.53 -10.23
CA ARG A 44 -8.13 1.17 -10.51
C ARG A 44 -7.18 0.11 -9.95
N ILE A 45 -5.87 0.37 -9.96
CA ILE A 45 -4.86 -0.51 -9.36
C ILE A 45 -4.97 -0.49 -7.82
N THR A 46 -5.12 0.69 -7.23
CA THR A 46 -5.20 0.87 -5.76
C THR A 46 -6.60 0.64 -5.19
N GLY A 47 -7.64 0.72 -6.03
CA GLY A 47 -9.05 0.52 -5.67
C GLY A 47 -9.33 -0.72 -4.81
N PRO A 48 -8.90 -1.94 -5.19
CA PRO A 48 -9.12 -3.13 -4.34
C PRO A 48 -8.45 -2.99 -2.97
N ALA A 49 -7.26 -2.38 -2.87
CA ALA A 49 -6.62 -2.11 -1.59
C ALA A 49 -7.43 -1.10 -0.76
N PHE A 50 -7.96 -0.05 -1.37
CA PHE A 50 -8.82 0.94 -0.71
C PHE A 50 -10.11 0.33 -0.20
N LEU A 51 -10.73 -0.60 -0.94
CA LEU A 51 -11.92 -1.32 -0.50
C LEU A 51 -11.64 -2.19 0.73
N LEU A 52 -10.49 -2.88 0.75
CA LEU A 52 -10.06 -3.67 1.91
C LEU A 52 -9.88 -2.77 3.14
N VAL A 53 -9.21 -1.63 2.97
CA VAL A 53 -9.02 -0.68 4.07
C VAL A 53 -10.34 -0.06 4.50
N ARG A 54 -11.21 0.30 3.58
CA ARG A 54 -12.56 0.83 3.87
C ARG A 54 -13.40 -0.16 4.67
N LYS A 55 -13.24 -1.45 4.44
CA LYS A 55 -13.96 -2.50 5.17
C LYS A 55 -13.51 -2.63 6.63
N ILE A 56 -12.25 -2.30 6.91
CA ILE A 56 -11.65 -2.36 8.25
C ILE A 56 -11.77 -0.99 8.96
N ALA A 57 -11.71 0.09 8.19
CA ALA A 57 -11.78 1.46 8.68
C ALA A 57 -13.19 1.78 9.21
N PRO A 58 -13.29 2.51 10.33
CA PRO A 58 -14.57 2.95 10.85
C PRO A 58 -15.34 3.86 9.88
N PRO A 59 -16.68 3.84 9.92
CA PRO A 59 -17.53 4.59 8.98
C PRO A 59 -17.43 6.12 9.12
N PHE A 60 -16.91 6.62 10.25
CA PHE A 60 -16.70 8.06 10.48
C PHE A 60 -15.50 8.64 9.71
N ILE A 61 -14.64 7.81 9.13
CA ILE A 61 -13.51 8.27 8.33
C ILE A 61 -14.01 8.65 6.94
N GLY A 62 -13.82 9.91 6.53
CA GLY A 62 -14.19 10.36 5.19
C GLY A 62 -13.37 9.68 4.09
N ASP A 63 -13.98 9.44 2.92
CA ASP A 63 -13.35 8.72 1.80
C ASP A 63 -12.05 9.37 1.30
N ARG A 64 -11.88 10.68 1.50
CA ARG A 64 -10.65 11.42 1.19
C ARG A 64 -9.43 10.92 1.97
N PHE A 65 -9.63 10.36 3.16
CA PHE A 65 -8.54 9.85 4.00
C PHE A 65 -8.20 8.38 3.72
N ILE A 66 -9.03 7.66 2.96
CA ILE A 66 -8.82 6.23 2.67
C ILE A 66 -7.49 5.98 1.93
N PRO A 67 -7.09 6.77 0.92
CA PRO A 67 -5.78 6.60 0.28
C PRO A 67 -4.62 6.76 1.27
N VAL A 68 -4.70 7.75 2.15
CA VAL A 68 -3.68 8.03 3.17
C VAL A 68 -3.63 6.93 4.23
N LEU A 69 -4.78 6.44 4.68
CA LEU A 69 -4.88 5.31 5.60
C LEU A 69 -4.35 4.02 4.98
N THR A 70 -4.62 3.80 3.71
CA THR A 70 -4.08 2.63 2.98
C THR A 70 -2.57 2.72 2.88
N LEU A 71 -2.03 3.91 2.58
CA LEU A 71 -0.59 4.14 2.59
C LEU A 71 0.00 3.85 3.97
N ALA A 72 -0.58 4.40 5.03
CA ALA A 72 -0.14 4.17 6.39
C ALA A 72 -0.17 2.68 6.77
N LEU A 73 -1.24 1.98 6.42
CA LEU A 73 -1.37 0.54 6.65
C LEU A 73 -0.28 -0.24 5.91
N VAL A 74 -0.06 0.05 4.62
CA VAL A 74 1.00 -0.60 3.83
C VAL A 74 2.37 -0.35 4.44
N ILE A 75 2.66 0.87 4.92
CA ILE A 75 3.93 1.18 5.61
C ILE A 75 4.06 0.35 6.88
N VAL A 76 3.03 0.29 7.73
CA VAL A 76 3.03 -0.50 8.97
C VAL A 76 3.23 -1.99 8.67
N LEU A 77 2.50 -2.55 7.70
CA LEU A 77 2.70 -3.94 7.27
C LEU A 77 4.13 -4.17 6.78
N ARG A 78 4.67 -3.25 5.99
CA ARG A 78 6.01 -3.39 5.44
C ARG A 78 7.08 -3.31 6.52
N LEU A 79 6.92 -2.43 7.50
CA LEU A 79 7.79 -2.37 8.69
C LEU A 79 7.66 -3.64 9.52
N ALA A 80 6.45 -4.16 9.73
CA ALA A 80 6.27 -5.43 10.44
C ALA A 80 6.95 -6.58 9.70
N VAL A 81 6.80 -6.68 8.38
CA VAL A 81 7.47 -7.70 7.56
C VAL A 81 8.99 -7.52 7.61
N GLY A 82 9.48 -6.29 7.45
CA GLY A 82 10.90 -5.99 7.41
C GLY A 82 11.63 -6.13 8.75
N LEU A 83 10.97 -5.74 9.84
CA LEU A 83 11.55 -5.72 11.18
C LEU A 83 11.34 -7.02 11.95
N LEU A 84 10.18 -7.68 11.80
CA LEU A 84 9.85 -8.89 12.55
C LEU A 84 10.09 -10.17 11.75
N LEU A 85 9.77 -10.19 10.46
CA LEU A 85 9.76 -11.43 9.68
C LEU A 85 11.08 -11.67 8.91
N LEU A 86 11.71 -10.64 8.34
CA LEU A 86 13.02 -10.80 7.68
C LEU A 86 14.11 -11.37 8.60
N PRO A 87 14.34 -10.85 9.83
CA PRO A 87 15.37 -11.41 10.72
C PRO A 87 14.99 -12.79 11.29
N ALA A 88 13.70 -13.14 11.33
CA ALA A 88 13.26 -14.45 11.77
C ALA A 88 13.43 -15.54 10.69
N VAL A 89 13.49 -15.14 9.41
CA VAL A 89 13.53 -16.05 8.26
C VAL A 89 14.92 -16.12 7.61
N ALA A 90 15.73 -15.08 7.74
CA ALA A 90 17.15 -15.11 7.40
C ALA A 90 17.96 -15.47 8.66
N PRO A 91 18.44 -16.72 8.85
CA PRO A 91 19.37 -17.01 9.92
C PRO A 91 20.59 -16.12 9.73
N ARG A 92 20.93 -15.34 10.75
CA ARG A 92 22.18 -14.56 10.77
C ARG A 92 23.32 -15.56 10.59
N ALA A 93 23.97 -15.50 9.43
CA ALA A 93 25.24 -16.16 9.19
C ALA A 93 26.33 -15.46 10.02
#